data_AF-A0A1B6LK01-F1
#
_entry.id   AF-A0A1B6LK01-F1
#
_cell.length_a   1.000
_cell.length_b   1.000
_cell.length_c   1.000
_cell.angle_alpha   90.00
_cell.angle_beta   90.00
_cell.angle_gamma   90.00
#
_symmetry.space_group_name_H-M   'P 1'
#
loop_
_entity.id
_entity.type
_entity.pdbx_description
1 polymer ?
#
loop_
_entity_poly.entity_id
_entity_poly.type
_entity_poly.pdbx_seq_one_letter_code
_entity_poly.pdbx_strand_id
1 'polypeptide(L)'
;MDDSERAGTSDSGGGGGGCWWDMMSDPMLLQVFQYLNTRELLDAGQTCRLWNRVSYDEMLWKHLLYRDFKIDSSVGILPGKSSWLEEYKRLCYHTPTVCSEVLTEHSHQVLHVSFAHNGSMFATSSKDGFIIVWESKYPATEKYNHDMKNFSWKYTQFSQFNQSDTLLLVSGVHFGTPNSTSGEI
;
A
#
# COMPACT_ATOMS: atom_id res chain seq x y z
N MET A 1 13.93 83.12 -12.59
CA MET A 1 14.62 83.00 -13.89
C MET A 1 16.05 82.64 -13.58
N ASP A 2 16.55 81.68 -14.34
CA ASP A 2 17.80 80.93 -14.21
C ASP A 2 17.84 79.76 -13.22
N ASP A 3 17.49 78.62 -13.82
CA ASP A 3 17.87 77.25 -13.48
C ASP A 3 19.40 77.11 -13.39
N SER A 4 19.87 76.36 -12.41
CA SER A 4 21.25 75.86 -12.38
C SER A 4 21.21 74.34 -12.17
N GLU A 5 21.86 73.67 -13.10
CA GLU A 5 21.80 72.25 -13.43
C GLU A 5 22.09 71.33 -12.25
N ARG A 6 21.13 70.46 -11.94
CA ARG A 6 21.35 69.26 -11.11
C ARG A 6 21.86 68.16 -12.05
N ALA A 7 23.17 67.90 -12.00
CA ALA A 7 23.80 66.81 -12.74
C ALA A 7 23.05 65.49 -12.48
N GLY A 8 22.56 64.89 -13.55
CA GLY A 8 21.90 63.59 -13.53
C GLY A 8 22.92 62.48 -13.29
N THR A 9 22.74 61.76 -12.19
CA THR A 9 23.20 60.37 -12.10
C THR A 9 22.12 59.51 -12.75
N SER A 10 22.36 59.11 -13.99
CA SER A 10 21.63 58.04 -14.66
C SER A 10 21.94 56.72 -13.96
N ASP A 11 21.06 56.30 -13.04
CA ASP A 11 21.03 54.92 -12.57
C ASP A 11 20.35 54.06 -13.64
N SER A 12 21.13 53.73 -14.67
CA SER A 12 20.76 52.85 -15.76
C SER A 12 21.42 51.48 -15.53
N GLY A 13 20.63 50.54 -15.00
CA GLY A 13 21.06 49.16 -14.78
C GLY A 13 19.88 48.26 -14.42
N GLY A 14 18.90 48.16 -15.34
CA GLY A 14 17.71 47.35 -15.19
C GLY A 14 18.01 45.90 -14.82
N GLY A 15 17.28 45.42 -13.82
CA GLY A 15 17.27 44.04 -13.37
C GLY A 15 16.87 43.07 -14.48
N GLY A 16 17.68 42.03 -14.65
CA GLY A 16 17.44 40.93 -15.57
C GLY A 16 18.26 39.71 -15.20
N GLY A 17 18.51 39.49 -13.90
CA GLY A 17 19.09 38.25 -13.41
C GLY A 17 18.01 37.19 -13.36
N GLY A 18 17.73 36.53 -14.49
CA GLY A 18 16.94 35.29 -14.48
C GLY A 18 17.58 34.33 -13.49
N CYS A 19 16.78 33.79 -12.57
CA CYS A 19 17.28 32.87 -11.55
C CYS A 19 17.89 31.66 -12.27
N TRP A 20 19.13 31.28 -11.95
CA TRP A 20 19.84 30.16 -12.61
C TRP A 20 19.03 28.86 -12.58
N TRP A 21 18.19 28.68 -11.55
CA TRP A 21 17.26 27.56 -11.40
C TRP A 21 16.17 27.48 -12.48
N ASP A 22 15.78 28.61 -13.09
CA ASP A 22 14.81 28.64 -14.19
C ASP A 22 15.42 28.17 -15.52
N MET A 23 16.75 28.16 -15.62
CA MET A 23 17.49 27.70 -16.81
C MET A 23 17.98 26.25 -16.68
N MET A 24 17.79 25.62 -15.52
CA MET A 24 18.24 24.24 -15.30
C MET A 24 17.35 23.25 -16.06
N SER A 25 17.98 22.24 -16.67
CA SER A 25 17.26 21.23 -17.44
C SER A 25 16.54 20.21 -16.54
N ASP A 26 15.43 19.65 -17.04
CA ASP A 26 14.64 18.65 -16.32
C ASP A 26 15.48 17.48 -15.74
N PRO A 27 16.44 16.88 -16.47
CA PRO A 27 17.22 15.76 -15.93
C PRO A 27 18.07 16.15 -14.72
N MET A 28 18.60 17.38 -14.67
CA MET A 28 19.38 17.85 -13.53
C MET A 28 18.49 18.10 -12.32
N LEU A 29 17.29 18.67 -12.53
CA LEU A 29 16.29 18.79 -11.46
C LEU A 29 15.88 17.42 -10.91
N LEU A 30 15.66 16.42 -11.78
CA LEU A 30 15.36 15.05 -11.35
C LEU A 30 16.47 14.43 -10.49
N GLN A 31 17.74 14.63 -10.87
CA GLN A 31 18.89 14.15 -10.09
C GLN A 31 18.98 14.78 -8.70
N VAL A 32 18.51 16.02 -8.53
CA VAL A 32 18.43 16.66 -7.21
C VAL A 32 17.21 16.13 -6.45
N PHE A 33 16.05 16.09 -7.11
CA PHE A 33 14.77 15.72 -6.51
C PHE A 33 14.72 14.27 -6.02
N GLN A 34 15.47 13.35 -6.64
CA GLN A 34 15.54 11.94 -6.17
C GLN A 34 16.13 11.80 -4.75
N TYR A 35 16.87 12.80 -4.26
CA TYR A 35 17.43 12.80 -2.90
C TYR A 35 16.47 13.38 -1.86
N LEU A 36 15.38 14.03 -2.28
CA LEU A 36 14.40 14.61 -1.37
C LEU A 36 13.47 13.53 -0.82
N ASN A 37 12.93 13.76 0.37
CA ASN A 37 11.76 13.02 0.83
C ASN A 37 10.48 13.60 0.20
N THR A 38 9.38 12.85 0.29
CA THR A 38 8.10 13.20 -0.36
C THR A 38 7.59 14.56 0.05
N ARG A 39 7.75 14.95 1.32
CA ARG A 39 7.30 16.26 1.80
C ARG A 39 8.14 17.38 1.19
N GLU A 40 9.46 17.25 1.26
CA GLU A 40 10.40 18.21 0.67
C GLU A 40 10.22 18.37 -0.84
N LEU A 41 9.95 17.26 -1.54
CA LEU A 41 9.69 17.28 -2.99
C LEU A 41 8.42 18.06 -3.33
N LEU A 42 7.34 17.84 -2.57
CA LEU A 42 6.08 18.55 -2.78
C LEU A 42 6.19 20.04 -2.41
N ASP A 43 6.97 20.38 -1.39
CA ASP A 43 7.26 21.77 -1.03
C ASP A 43 8.10 22.44 -2.13
N ALA A 44 9.12 21.76 -2.66
CA ALA A 44 9.91 22.22 -3.79
C ALA A 44 9.04 22.43 -5.05
N GLY A 45 8.10 21.53 -5.31
CA GLY A 45 7.15 21.62 -6.42
C GLY A 45 6.20 22.81 -6.36
N GLN A 46 6.07 23.49 -5.21
CA GLN A 46 5.22 24.68 -5.07
C GLN A 46 5.95 26.00 -5.39
N THR A 47 7.25 25.96 -5.67
CA THR A 47 8.06 27.17 -5.87
C THR A 47 7.86 27.82 -7.24
N CYS A 48 7.86 27.04 -8.33
CA CYS A 48 7.66 27.53 -9.69
C CYS A 48 7.06 26.45 -10.62
N ARG A 49 6.60 26.85 -11.83
CA ARG A 49 5.95 25.94 -12.79
C ARG A 49 6.86 24.80 -13.28
N LEU A 50 8.16 25.08 -13.44
CA LEU A 50 9.14 24.08 -13.86
C LEU A 50 9.29 23.00 -12.80
N TRP A 51 9.52 23.41 -11.55
CA TRP A 51 9.71 22.50 -10.42
C TRP A 51 8.43 21.74 -10.12
N ASN A 52 7.27 22.39 -10.23
CA ASN A 52 5.98 21.73 -10.15
C ASN A 52 5.91 20.56 -11.14
N ARG A 53 6.10 20.84 -12.44
CA ARG A 53 6.05 19.81 -13.49
C ARG A 53 7.04 18.67 -13.25
N VAL A 54 8.30 18.97 -12.90
CA VAL A 54 9.33 17.94 -12.69
C VAL A 54 9.08 17.13 -11.41
N SER A 55 8.49 17.73 -10.37
CA SER A 55 8.14 17.01 -9.14
C SER A 55 7.08 15.92 -9.34
N TYR A 56 6.32 15.98 -10.44
CA TYR A 56 5.32 14.97 -10.82
C TYR A 56 5.84 13.92 -11.83
N ASP A 57 7.15 13.84 -12.06
CA ASP A 57 7.73 12.86 -13.00
C ASP A 57 7.56 11.41 -12.53
N GLU A 58 7.10 10.54 -13.44
CA GLU A 58 6.76 9.14 -13.14
C GLU A 58 7.98 8.30 -12.73
N MET A 59 9.15 8.54 -13.31
CA MET A 59 10.36 7.79 -12.97
C MET A 59 10.95 8.23 -11.64
N LEU A 60 10.78 9.51 -11.29
CA LEU A 60 11.07 10.00 -9.95
C LEU A 60 10.18 9.29 -8.91
N TRP A 61 8.87 9.24 -9.11
CA TRP A 61 7.96 8.55 -8.18
C TRP A 61 8.22 7.05 -8.10
N LYS A 62 8.60 6.40 -9.21
CA LYS A 62 9.08 5.00 -9.20
C LYS A 62 10.30 4.83 -8.29
N HIS A 63 11.30 5.70 -8.45
CA HIS A 63 12.51 5.67 -7.63
C HIS A 63 12.21 5.85 -6.15
N LEU A 64 11.41 6.87 -5.81
CA LEU A 64 11.00 7.15 -4.42
C LEU A 64 10.23 5.98 -3.82
N LEU A 65 9.32 5.36 -4.57
CA LEU A 65 8.56 4.20 -4.13
C LEU A 65 9.47 3.03 -3.76
N TYR A 66 10.41 2.65 -4.63
CA TYR A 66 11.36 1.57 -4.34
C TYR A 66 12.26 1.90 -3.14
N ARG A 67 12.74 3.14 -3.06
CA ARG A 67 13.62 3.60 -1.98
C ARG A 67 12.92 3.60 -0.62
N ASP A 68 11.70 4.13 -0.56
CA ASP A 68 10.97 4.40 0.68
C ASP A 68 10.32 3.14 1.24
N PHE A 69 9.73 2.31 0.35
CA PHE A 69 9.07 1.06 0.74
C PHE A 69 9.98 -0.18 0.65
N LYS A 70 11.25 -0.01 0.28
CA LYS A 70 12.24 -1.10 0.13
C LYS A 70 11.77 -2.21 -0.82
N ILE A 71 11.09 -1.81 -1.90
CA ILE A 71 10.55 -2.71 -2.91
C ILE A 71 11.67 -3.08 -3.90
N ASP A 72 11.72 -4.36 -4.26
CA ASP A 72 12.68 -4.86 -5.24
C ASP A 72 12.42 -4.26 -6.64
N SER A 73 13.50 -3.92 -7.34
CA SER A 73 13.42 -3.25 -8.65
C SER A 73 12.76 -4.07 -9.77
N SER A 74 12.64 -5.40 -9.59
CA SER A 74 11.93 -6.29 -10.51
C SER A 74 10.40 -6.17 -10.39
N VAL A 75 9.89 -5.60 -9.29
CA VAL A 75 8.46 -5.47 -9.06
C VAL A 75 7.90 -4.34 -9.91
N GLY A 76 7.18 -4.70 -10.97
CA GLY A 76 6.45 -3.76 -11.81
C GLY A 76 5.28 -3.07 -11.07
N ILE A 77 4.72 -2.04 -11.71
CA ILE A 77 3.48 -1.44 -11.23
C ILE A 77 2.33 -2.47 -11.31
N LEU A 78 1.35 -2.35 -10.41
CA LEU A 78 0.18 -3.24 -10.38
C LEU A 78 -0.52 -3.30 -11.75
N PRO A 79 -1.02 -4.48 -12.18
CA PRO A 79 -1.77 -4.61 -13.43
C PRO A 79 -2.95 -3.63 -13.49
N GLY A 80 -3.08 -2.91 -14.61
CA GLY A 80 -4.13 -1.91 -14.80
C GLY A 80 -3.87 -0.55 -14.13
N LYS A 81 -2.72 -0.36 -13.47
CA LYS A 81 -2.25 0.94 -12.98
C LYS A 81 -1.14 1.48 -13.86
N SER A 82 -1.12 2.80 -14.05
CA SER A 82 -0.18 3.48 -14.96
C SER A 82 0.58 4.65 -14.32
N SER A 83 0.31 5.00 -13.05
CA SER A 83 1.00 6.09 -12.35
C SER A 83 1.66 5.62 -11.06
N TRP A 84 2.97 5.82 -10.97
CA TRP A 84 3.78 5.55 -9.78
C TRP A 84 3.45 6.50 -8.63
N LEU A 85 3.07 7.75 -8.92
CA LEU A 85 2.59 8.67 -7.89
C LEU A 85 1.30 8.15 -7.24
N GLU A 86 0.34 7.72 -8.03
CA GLU A 86 -0.92 7.19 -7.48
C GLU A 86 -0.68 5.90 -6.68
N GLU A 87 0.27 5.08 -7.10
CA GLU A 87 0.69 3.90 -6.33
C GLU A 87 1.40 4.27 -5.02
N TYR A 88 2.27 5.29 -5.05
CA TYR A 88 2.91 5.83 -3.86
C TYR A 88 1.87 6.35 -2.86
N LYS A 89 0.90 7.15 -3.32
CA LYS A 89 -0.23 7.61 -2.51
C LYS A 89 -1.06 6.45 -1.97
N ARG A 90 -1.32 5.43 -2.78
CA ARG A 90 -2.05 4.23 -2.35
C ARG A 90 -1.34 3.60 -1.16
N LEU A 91 -0.03 3.40 -1.24
CA LEU A 91 0.74 2.82 -0.15
C LEU A 91 0.77 3.71 1.09
N CYS A 92 0.95 5.02 0.94
CA CYS A 92 0.93 5.95 2.07
C CYS A 92 -0.42 6.03 2.79
N TYR A 93 -1.53 6.02 2.05
CA TYR A 93 -2.85 6.32 2.63
C TYR A 93 -3.71 5.09 2.91
N HIS A 94 -3.50 4.00 2.18
CA HIS A 94 -4.38 2.83 2.20
C HIS A 94 -3.68 1.56 2.68
N THR A 95 -2.41 1.64 3.12
CA THR A 95 -1.76 0.52 3.79
C THR A 95 -2.15 0.51 5.26
N PRO A 96 -2.71 -0.59 5.80
CA PRO A 96 -3.03 -0.68 7.22
C PRO A 96 -1.77 -0.54 8.07
N THR A 97 -1.74 0.45 8.98
CA THR A 97 -0.61 0.72 9.88
C THR A 97 -0.93 0.46 11.35
N VAL A 98 -2.19 0.19 11.67
CA VAL A 98 -2.68 -0.02 13.04
C VAL A 98 -3.54 -1.28 13.10
N CYS A 99 -3.47 -1.99 14.23
CA CYS A 99 -4.39 -3.08 14.53
C CYS A 99 -5.77 -2.49 14.83
N SER A 100 -6.75 -2.73 13.97
CA SER A 100 -8.12 -2.23 14.13
C SER A 100 -8.92 -3.03 15.15
N GLU A 101 -8.74 -4.35 15.17
CA GLU A 101 -9.50 -5.28 16.00
C GLU A 101 -8.72 -6.58 16.28
N VAL A 102 -9.06 -7.24 17.38
CA VAL A 102 -8.54 -8.55 17.78
C VAL A 102 -9.73 -9.48 18.00
N LEU A 103 -9.81 -10.53 17.18
CA LEU A 103 -10.83 -11.56 17.29
C LEU A 103 -10.31 -12.69 18.21
N THR A 104 -11.12 -13.08 19.20
CA THR A 104 -10.74 -13.97 20.33
C THR A 104 -11.62 -15.22 20.45
N GLU A 105 -12.44 -15.49 19.43
CA GLU A 105 -13.46 -16.53 19.41
C GLU A 105 -12.85 -17.93 19.29
N HIS A 106 -11.66 -18.03 18.67
CA HIS A 106 -10.89 -19.27 18.68
C HIS A 106 -10.22 -19.49 20.04
N SER A 107 -10.33 -20.71 20.55
CA SER A 107 -9.78 -21.10 21.87
C SER A 107 -8.40 -21.79 21.76
N HIS A 108 -7.90 -21.96 20.54
CA HIS A 108 -6.57 -22.49 20.26
C HIS A 108 -5.94 -21.76 19.06
N GLN A 109 -4.85 -22.31 18.51
CA GLN A 109 -4.03 -21.68 17.49
C GLN A 109 -4.82 -21.62 16.18
N VAL A 110 -4.97 -20.42 15.62
CA VAL A 110 -5.42 -20.24 14.24
C VAL A 110 -4.29 -20.71 13.32
N LEU A 111 -4.59 -21.71 12.51
CA LEU A 111 -3.64 -22.36 11.62
C LEU A 111 -3.68 -21.78 10.21
N HIS A 112 -4.83 -21.26 9.78
CA HIS A 112 -4.98 -20.66 8.45
C HIS A 112 -6.06 -19.58 8.42
N VAL A 113 -5.86 -18.59 7.55
CA VAL A 113 -6.83 -17.54 7.24
C VAL A 113 -6.94 -17.42 5.73
N SER A 114 -8.16 -17.38 5.21
CA SER A 114 -8.43 -17.20 3.77
C SER A 114 -9.47 -16.10 3.55
N PHE A 115 -9.22 -15.19 2.61
CA PHE A 115 -10.19 -14.16 2.23
C PHE A 115 -11.03 -14.62 1.03
N ALA A 116 -12.29 -14.22 1.00
CA ALA A 116 -13.12 -14.29 -0.19
C ALA A 116 -12.56 -13.32 -1.26
N HIS A 117 -12.69 -13.66 -2.54
CA HIS A 117 -12.17 -12.88 -3.66
C HIS A 117 -12.81 -11.48 -3.74
N ASN A 118 -14.09 -11.37 -3.41
CA ASN A 118 -14.81 -10.11 -3.33
C ASN A 118 -14.46 -9.28 -2.08
N GLY A 119 -13.65 -9.83 -1.16
CA GLY A 119 -13.20 -9.16 0.06
C GLY A 119 -14.29 -8.94 1.11
N SER A 120 -15.52 -9.45 0.92
CA SER A 120 -16.65 -9.26 1.85
C SER A 120 -16.59 -10.18 3.08
N MET A 121 -15.81 -11.26 2.99
CA MET A 121 -15.68 -12.26 4.04
C MET A 121 -14.24 -12.77 4.13
N PHE A 122 -13.92 -13.35 5.28
CA PHE A 122 -12.74 -14.20 5.45
C PHE A 122 -13.07 -15.37 6.36
N ALA A 123 -12.27 -16.43 6.30
CA ALA A 123 -12.45 -17.63 7.12
C ALA A 123 -11.18 -17.93 7.91
N THR A 124 -11.34 -18.46 9.11
CA THR A 124 -10.26 -18.87 10.00
C THR A 124 -10.41 -20.34 10.38
N SER A 125 -9.33 -21.11 10.21
CA SER A 125 -9.20 -22.51 10.64
C SER A 125 -8.33 -22.60 11.88
N SER A 126 -8.71 -23.42 12.85
CA SER A 126 -8.05 -23.48 14.17
C SER A 126 -7.91 -24.90 14.72
N LYS A 127 -6.92 -25.04 15.60
CA LYS A 127 -6.65 -26.26 16.35
C LYS A 127 -7.73 -26.63 17.38
N ASP A 128 -8.69 -25.73 17.64
CA ASP A 128 -9.84 -25.99 18.51
C ASP A 128 -10.96 -26.83 17.85
N GLY A 129 -10.84 -27.09 16.54
CA GLY A 129 -11.81 -27.85 15.76
C GLY A 129 -12.84 -27.01 15.03
N PHE A 130 -12.80 -25.68 15.16
CA PHE A 130 -13.76 -24.80 14.52
C PHE A 130 -13.25 -24.26 13.18
N ILE A 131 -14.19 -24.05 12.26
CA ILE A 131 -14.04 -23.13 11.14
C ILE A 131 -14.99 -21.96 11.40
N ILE A 132 -14.46 -20.74 11.39
CA ILE A 132 -15.27 -19.52 11.55
C ILE A 132 -15.17 -18.71 10.26
N VAL A 133 -16.30 -18.24 9.77
CA VAL A 133 -16.41 -17.29 8.65
C VAL A 133 -16.89 -15.97 9.20
N TRP A 134 -16.21 -14.92 8.81
CA TRP A 134 -16.38 -13.57 9.29
C TRP A 134 -16.86 -12.66 8.18
N GLU A 135 -17.69 -11.68 8.52
CA GLU A 135 -17.87 -10.49 7.70
C GLU A 135 -16.66 -9.57 7.89
N SER A 136 -16.05 -9.14 6.79
CA SER A 136 -14.78 -8.39 6.82
C SER A 136 -14.93 -6.90 7.11
N LYS A 137 -16.16 -6.38 7.07
CA LYS A 137 -16.44 -4.97 7.30
C LYS A 137 -16.23 -4.66 8.77
N TYR A 138 -15.55 -3.56 9.10
CA TYR A 138 -15.38 -3.12 10.48
C TYR A 138 -16.73 -2.77 11.16
N PRO A 139 -16.98 -3.24 12.39
CA PRO A 139 -16.20 -4.28 13.10
C PRO A 139 -16.48 -5.66 12.50
N ALA A 140 -15.45 -6.51 12.37
CA ALA A 140 -15.65 -7.84 11.84
C ALA A 140 -16.55 -8.65 12.78
N THR A 141 -17.52 -9.34 12.21
CA THR A 141 -18.50 -10.13 12.96
C THR A 141 -18.53 -11.56 12.46
N GLU A 142 -18.73 -12.50 13.38
CA GLU A 142 -18.97 -13.90 13.05
C GLU A 142 -20.24 -14.00 12.18
N LYS A 143 -20.10 -14.61 11.00
CA LYS A 143 -21.20 -14.92 10.08
C LYS A 143 -21.60 -16.38 10.16
N TYR A 144 -20.61 -17.27 10.17
CA TYR A 144 -20.80 -18.72 10.31
C TYR A 144 -19.76 -19.28 11.26
N ASN A 145 -20.15 -20.28 12.03
CA ASN A 145 -19.26 -20.97 12.95
C ASN A 145 -19.66 -22.44 13.01
N HIS A 146 -18.73 -23.31 12.63
CA HIS A 146 -18.97 -24.74 12.53
C HIS A 146 -17.94 -25.53 13.34
N ASP A 147 -18.45 -26.32 14.28
CA ASP A 147 -17.65 -27.31 15.00
C ASP A 147 -17.45 -28.56 14.14
N MET A 148 -16.23 -28.74 13.62
CA MET A 148 -15.89 -29.88 12.78
C MET A 148 -15.66 -31.17 13.59
N LYS A 149 -15.57 -31.09 14.93
CA LYS A 149 -15.50 -32.29 15.78
C LYS A 149 -16.77 -33.13 15.68
N ASN A 150 -17.90 -32.52 15.33
CA ASN A 150 -19.16 -33.22 15.02
C ASN A 150 -19.04 -34.17 13.82
N PHE A 151 -18.04 -33.95 12.96
CA PHE A 151 -17.73 -34.81 11.81
C PHE A 151 -16.52 -35.71 12.07
N SER A 152 -16.15 -35.94 13.34
CA SER A 152 -14.97 -36.72 13.74
C SER A 152 -13.64 -36.09 13.30
N TRP A 153 -13.55 -34.76 13.26
CA TRP A 153 -12.29 -34.07 13.05
C TRP A 153 -11.62 -33.70 14.37
N LYS A 154 -10.31 -33.84 14.42
CA LYS A 154 -9.48 -33.39 15.54
C LYS A 154 -9.26 -31.88 15.49
N TYR A 155 -8.96 -31.34 14.31
CA TYR A 155 -8.85 -29.90 14.07
C TYR A 155 -8.91 -29.52 12.58
N THR A 156 -9.23 -28.27 12.29
CA THR A 156 -9.19 -27.69 10.94
C THR A 156 -7.80 -27.09 10.68
N GLN A 157 -7.30 -27.23 9.45
CA GLN A 157 -5.94 -26.81 9.08
C GLN A 157 -5.93 -25.76 7.99
N PHE A 158 -6.78 -25.89 6.98
CA PHE A 158 -6.77 -25.03 5.80
C PHE A 158 -8.18 -24.69 5.38
N SER A 159 -8.32 -23.54 4.72
CA SER A 159 -9.59 -23.03 4.21
C SER A 159 -9.35 -22.31 2.89
N GLN A 160 -10.26 -22.46 1.93
CA GLN A 160 -10.19 -21.72 0.67
C GLN A 160 -11.56 -21.49 0.07
N PHE A 161 -11.90 -20.22 -0.18
CA PHE A 161 -13.09 -19.86 -0.93
C PHE A 161 -12.94 -20.29 -2.39
N ASN A 162 -14.02 -20.79 -2.98
CA ASN A 162 -14.05 -21.00 -4.43
C ASN A 162 -14.06 -19.65 -5.18
N GLN A 163 -13.85 -19.68 -6.49
CA GLN A 163 -13.73 -18.47 -7.32
C GLN A 163 -14.94 -17.52 -7.24
N SER A 164 -16.14 -18.05 -6.99
CA SER A 164 -17.37 -17.27 -6.88
C SER A 164 -17.73 -16.86 -5.44
N ASP A 165 -16.90 -17.20 -4.45
CA ASP A 165 -17.13 -16.95 -3.01
C ASP A 165 -18.43 -17.56 -2.44
N THR A 166 -18.98 -18.57 -3.10
CA THR A 166 -20.24 -19.24 -2.70
C THR A 166 -20.00 -20.48 -1.86
N LEU A 167 -18.82 -21.09 -1.95
CA LEU A 167 -18.45 -22.29 -1.23
C LEU A 167 -17.08 -22.11 -0.58
N LEU A 168 -16.88 -22.79 0.55
CA LEU A 168 -15.63 -22.84 1.28
C LEU A 168 -15.15 -24.28 1.36
N LEU A 169 -13.97 -24.54 0.78
CA LEU A 169 -13.24 -25.78 1.04
C LEU A 169 -12.60 -25.66 2.42
N VAL A 170 -12.73 -26.71 3.23
CA VAL A 170 -12.08 -26.83 4.54
C VAL A 170 -11.35 -28.16 4.57
N SER A 171 -10.09 -28.17 5.01
CA SER A 171 -9.32 -29.39 5.27
C SER A 171 -8.83 -29.41 6.71
N GLY A 172 -8.50 -30.59 7.22
CA GLY A 172 -8.16 -30.79 8.62
C GLY A 172 -7.76 -32.23 8.91
N VAL A 173 -7.44 -32.49 10.17
CA VAL A 173 -7.09 -33.84 10.63
C VAL A 173 -8.34 -34.53 11.11
N HIS A 174 -8.68 -35.63 10.47
CA HIS A 174 -9.72 -36.54 10.93
C HIS A 174 -9.19 -37.42 12.08
N PHE A 175 -10.05 -37.79 13.03
CA PHE A 175 -9.76 -38.91 13.91
C PHE A 175 -9.74 -40.17 13.06
N GLY A 176 -8.56 -40.65 12.69
CA GLY A 176 -8.43 -41.96 12.08
C GLY A 176 -9.10 -43.03 12.95
N THR A 177 -9.42 -44.17 12.34
CA THR A 177 -9.32 -45.42 13.12
C THR A 177 -7.92 -45.46 13.77
N PRO A 178 -7.72 -46.16 14.91
CA PRO A 178 -6.48 -46.06 15.71
C PRO A 178 -5.15 -46.20 14.95
N ASN A 179 -5.16 -46.71 13.72
CA ASN A 179 -4.00 -46.96 12.88
C ASN A 179 -3.93 -46.14 11.58
N SER A 180 -4.76 -45.12 11.36
CA SER A 180 -4.73 -44.34 10.11
C SER A 180 -4.75 -42.84 10.36
N THR A 181 -3.58 -42.26 10.62
CA THR A 181 -3.32 -40.84 10.35
C THR A 181 -3.13 -40.65 8.85
N SER A 182 -4.21 -40.75 8.07
CA SER A 182 -4.16 -40.41 6.64
C SER A 182 -4.21 -38.89 6.50
N GLY A 183 -3.03 -38.29 6.38
CA GLY A 183 -2.84 -36.93 5.93
C GLY A 183 -2.02 -36.94 4.66
N GLU A 184 -2.63 -37.28 3.53
CA GLU A 184 -2.09 -37.01 2.19
C GLU A 184 -3.28 -36.79 1.23
N ILE A 185 -3.48 -35.53 0.82
CA ILE A 185 -4.03 -35.12 -0.49
C ILE A 185 -3.21 -33.94 -0.98
#